data_AF-A0A3M1BFK3-F1
#
_entry.id   AF-A0A3M1BFK3-F1
#
_cell.length_a   1.000
_cell.length_b   1.000
_cell.length_c   1.000
_cell.angle_alpha   90.00
_cell.angle_beta   90.00
_cell.angle_gamma   90.00
#
_symmetry.space_group_name_H-M   'P 1'
#
loop_
_entity.id
_entity.type
_entity.pdbx_description
1 polymer ?
#
loop_
_entity_poly.entity_id
_entity_poly.type
_entity_poly.pdbx_seq_one_letter_code
_entity_poly.pdbx_strand_id
1 'polypeptide(L)' 'ERAKACYEYLASKGVDINLMTFAGHGETNPIADNRTAAGRVQNRRVEFTLKPKE' A
#
# COMPACT_ATOMS: atom_id res chain seq x y z
N GLU A 1 -6.70 4.30 4.64
CA GLU A 1 -6.19 4.07 6.01
C GLU A 1 -4.92 3.22 6.05
N ARG A 2 -4.93 1.95 5.62
CA ARG A 2 -3.75 1.05 5.68
C ARG A 2 -2.47 1.60 5.03
N ALA A 3 -2.57 2.10 3.79
CA ALA A 3 -1.42 2.70 3.09
C ALA A 3 -0.89 3.96 3.80
N LYS A 4 -1.79 4.76 4.38
CA LYS A 4 -1.45 5.94 5.19
C LYS A 4 -0.70 5.55 6.46
N ALA A 5 -1.13 4.50 7.16
CA ALA A 5 -0.45 4.00 8.35
C ALA A 5 0.99 3.54 8.06
N CYS A 6 1.22 2.85 6.92
CA CYS A 6 2.57 2.50 6.49
C CYS A 6 3.43 3.73 6.16
N TYR A 7 2.84 4.72 5.48
CA TYR A 7 3.50 6.00 5.18
C TYR A 7 3.93 6.74 6.46
N GLU A 8 3.02 6.89 7.42
CA GLU A 8 3.29 7.55 8.71
C GLU A 8 4.37 6.80 9.50
N TYR A 9 4.33 5.48 9.49
CA TYR A 9 5.37 4.67 10.12
C TYR A 9 6.74 4.91 9.48
N LEU A 10 6.85 4.89 8.16
CA LEU A 10 8.12 5.14 7.47
C LEU A 10 8.65 6.57 7.71
N ALA A 11 7.75 7.55 7.69
CA ALA A 11 8.10 8.93 8.06
C ALA A 11 8.64 8.99 9.50
N SER A 12 8.01 8.28 10.45
CA SER A 12 8.48 8.21 11.84
C SER A 12 9.85 7.52 11.99
N LYS A 13 10.25 6.71 11.00
CA LYS A 13 11.57 6.05 10.93
C LYS A 13 12.62 6.89 10.18
N GLY A 14 12.28 8.11 9.75
CA GLY A 14 13.21 9.05 9.13
C GLY A 14 13.27 8.98 7.60
N VAL A 15 12.34 8.28 6.94
CA VAL A 15 12.24 8.35 5.47
C VAL A 15 11.67 9.71 5.07
N ASP A 16 12.33 10.40 4.14
CA ASP A 16 11.92 11.71 3.66
C ASP A 16 10.52 11.65 3.03
N ILE A 17 9.59 12.42 3.59
CA ILE A 17 8.20 12.50 3.14
C ILE A 17 8.08 12.99 1.70
N ASN A 18 9.05 13.75 1.20
CA ASN A 18 9.05 14.26 -0.18
C ASN A 18 9.40 13.17 -1.21
N LEU A 19 9.96 12.04 -0.76
CA LEU A 19 10.27 10.89 -1.61
C LEU A 19 9.16 9.85 -1.63
N MET A 20 8.08 10.05 -0.87
CA MET A 20 7.02 9.08 -0.67
C MET A 20 5.66 9.66 -1.01
N THR A 21 4.80 8.84 -1.61
CA THR A 21 3.37 9.10 -1.75
C THR A 21 2.60 7.85 -1.30
N PHE A 22 1.34 8.02 -0.90
CA PHE A 22 0.48 6.89 -0.56
C PHE A 22 -0.88 7.02 -1.27
N ALA A 23 -1.44 5.89 -1.68
CA ALA A 23 -2.77 5.82 -2.28
C ALA A 23 -3.55 4.64 -1.68
N GLY A 24 -4.85 4.86 -1.41
CA GLY A 24 -5.76 3.80 -0.98
C GLY A 24 -6.65 3.36 -2.14
N HIS A 25 -6.40 2.18 -2.70
CA HIS A 25 -7.15 1.68 -3.86
C HIS A 25 -8.44 0.92 -3.50
N GLY A 26 -8.67 0.61 -2.22
CA GLY A 26 -9.84 -0.15 -1.80
C GLY A 26 -9.96 -1.47 -2.57
N GLU A 27 -11.14 -1.74 -3.12
CA GLU A 27 -11.44 -2.98 -3.86
C GLU A 27 -11.20 -2.86 -5.38
N THR A 28 -10.75 -1.70 -5.86
CA THR A 28 -10.69 -1.41 -7.30
C THR A 28 -9.57 -2.14 -8.04
N ASN A 29 -8.57 -2.66 -7.32
CA ASN A 29 -7.43 -3.39 -7.88
C ASN A 29 -7.19 -4.72 -7.13
N PRO A 30 -8.06 -5.73 -7.32
CA PRO A 30 -7.89 -7.05 -6.73
C PRO A 30 -6.77 -7.84 -7.44
N ILE A 31 -6.01 -8.62 -6.68
CA ILE A 31 -5.06 -9.62 -7.23
C ILE A 31 -5.62 -11.05 -7.18
N ALA A 32 -6.71 -11.24 -6.46
CA ALA A 32 -7.37 -12.53 -6.28
C ALA A 32 -8.90 -12.36 -6.24
N ASP A 33 -9.62 -13.48 -6.35
CA ASP A 33 -11.09 -13.48 -6.36
C ASP A 33 -11.67 -13.04 -5.00
N ASN A 34 -12.32 -11.87 -4.99
CA ASN A 34 -13.02 -11.31 -3.82
C ASN A 34 -14.18 -12.17 -3.31
N ARG A 35 -14.68 -13.13 -4.11
CA ARG A 35 -15.78 -14.01 -3.70
C ARG A 35 -15.31 -15.08 -2.71
N THR A 36 -14.04 -15.47 -2.75
CA THR A 36 -13.48 -16.48 -1.85
C THR A 36 -12.88 -15.85 -0.59
N ALA A 37 -12.96 -16.54 0.55
CA ALA A 37 -12.31 -16.09 1.77
C ALA A 37 -10.78 -15.97 1.61
N ALA A 38 -10.18 -16.92 0.90
CA ALA A 38 -8.75 -16.92 0.59
C ALA A 38 -8.36 -15.71 -0.28
N GLY A 39 -9.10 -15.42 -1.35
CA GLY A 39 -8.81 -14.28 -2.22
C GLY A 39 -9.00 -12.92 -1.53
N ARG A 40 -10.01 -12.77 -0.65
CA ARG A 40 -10.14 -11.56 0.19
C ARG A 40 -8.95 -11.37 1.12
N VAL A 41 -8.41 -12.45 1.70
CA VAL A 41 -7.21 -12.36 2.54
C VAL A 41 -6.03 -11.86 1.72
N GLN A 42 -5.82 -12.39 0.52
CA GLN A 42 -4.75 -11.96 -0.39
C GLN A 42 -4.90 -10.50 -0.82
N ASN A 43 -6.14 -10.03 -1.05
CA ASN A 43 -6.39 -8.64 -1.46
C ASN A 43 -6.16 -7.62 -0.34
N ARG A 44 -6.17 -8.02 0.94
CA ARG A 44 -5.84 -7.16 2.09
C ARG A 44 -4.33 -6.96 2.25
N ARG A 45 -3.70 -6.29 1.28
CA ARG A 45 -2.26 -6.04 1.22
C ARG A 45 -1.93 -4.55 1.10
N VAL A 46 -0.66 -4.23 1.26
CA VAL A 46 -0.07 -2.93 0.93
C VAL A 46 1.09 -3.22 -0.02
N GLU A 47 1.19 -2.47 -1.12
CA GLU A 47 2.26 -2.61 -2.10
C GLU A 47 3.17 -1.37 -2.06
N PHE A 48 4.44 -1.58 -2.35
CA PHE A 48 5.43 -0.51 -2.47
C PHE A 48 6.01 -0.52 -3.88
N THR A 49 5.91 0.62 -4.57
CA THR A 49 6.53 0.82 -5.88
C THR A 49 7.70 1.76 -5.72
N LEU A 50 8.92 1.25 -5.89
CA LEU A 50 10.13 2.05 -5.85
C LEU A 50 10.52 2.48 -7.27
N LYS A 51 10.77 3.77 -7.45
CA LYS A 51 11.28 4.33 -8.72
C LYS A 51 12.56 5.11 -8.42
N PRO A 52 13.62 4.99 -9.24
CA PRO A 52 14.80 5.83 -9.12
C PRO A 52 14.41 7.31 -9.26
N LYS A 53 15.13 8.18 -8.55
CA LYS A 53 15.08 9.62 -8.77
C LYS A 53 16.03 9.91 -9.93
N GLU A 54 15.49 10.37 -11.06
CA GLU A 54 16.28 10.89 -12.17
C GLU A 54 17.02 12.16 -11.77
#